data_AF-A0A1H1EKD7-F1
#
_entry.id   AF-A0A1H1EKD7-F1
#
_cell.length_a   1.000
_cell.length_b   1.000
_cell.length_c   1.000
_cell.angle_alpha   90.00
_cell.angle_beta   90.00
_cell.angle_gamma   90.00
#
_symmetry.space_group_name_H-M   'P 1'
#
loop_
_entity.id
_entity.type
_entity.pdbx_description
1 polymer ?
#
loop_
_entity_poly.entity_id
_entity_poly.type
_entity_poly.pdbx_seq_one_letter_code
_entity_poly.pdbx_strand_id
1 'polypeptide(L)'
;MALALVTAVFAWSTPAHAACLSSSATRQAVASGQARPLGSLRVNGQILSAKLCESGGGLVYVLSVLNNGNVSQVRLNARTGRRQ
;
A
#
# COMPACT_ATOMS: atom_id res chain seq x y z
N MET A 1 22.99 13.24 48.98
CA MET A 1 22.32 13.82 47.79
C MET A 1 22.64 12.94 46.60
N ALA A 2 21.70 12.10 46.15
CA ALA A 2 21.84 11.35 44.92
C ALA A 2 20.52 11.49 44.14
N LEU A 3 20.53 12.32 43.10
CA LEU A 3 19.39 12.59 42.24
C LEU A 3 19.46 11.60 41.07
N ALA A 4 18.54 10.63 41.03
CA ALA A 4 18.42 9.69 39.91
C ALA A 4 17.63 10.36 38.78
N LEU A 5 18.29 10.61 37.64
CA LEU A 5 17.63 11.05 36.40
C LEU A 5 16.97 9.84 35.72
N VAL A 6 15.64 9.83 35.66
CA VAL A 6 14.86 8.90 34.86
C VAL A 6 14.63 9.52 33.48
N THR A 7 15.32 9.03 32.45
CA THR A 7 15.12 9.44 31.06
C THR A 7 14.02 8.60 30.42
N ALA A 8 12.82 9.19 30.28
CA ALA A 8 11.72 8.59 29.53
C ALA A 8 12.00 8.71 28.02
N VAL A 9 12.30 7.57 27.38
CA VAL A 9 12.43 7.48 25.91
C VAL A 9 11.03 7.45 25.30
N PHE A 10 10.56 8.60 24.80
CA PHE A 10 9.36 8.65 23.96
C PHE A 10 9.70 8.11 22.56
N ALA A 11 9.32 6.86 22.29
CA ALA A 11 9.36 6.30 20.95
C ALA A 11 8.20 6.88 20.13
N TRP A 12 8.45 7.90 19.32
CA TRP A 12 7.52 8.32 18.28
C TRP A 12 7.51 7.28 17.16
N SER A 13 6.53 6.39 17.20
CA SER A 13 6.21 5.51 16.08
C SER A 13 5.67 6.34 14.92
N THR A 14 6.51 6.60 13.92
CA THR A 14 6.03 7.18 12.65
C THR A 14 5.13 6.15 11.97
N PRO A 15 3.88 6.51 11.62
CA PRO A 15 3.02 5.62 10.86
C PRO A 15 3.72 5.32 9.53
N ALA A 16 3.97 4.05 9.24
CA ALA A 16 4.57 3.61 7.99
C ALA A 16 3.62 3.95 6.83
N HIS A 17 3.79 5.14 6.27
CA HIS A 17 3.16 5.54 5.03
C HIS A 17 3.82 4.71 3.94
N ALA A 18 3.09 3.74 3.37
CA ALA A 18 3.58 2.93 2.26
C ALA A 18 4.05 3.88 1.15
N ALA A 19 5.34 3.84 0.79
CA ALA A 19 5.89 4.69 -0.25
C ALA A 19 5.29 4.23 -1.59
N CYS A 20 4.41 5.05 -2.17
CA CYS A 20 3.80 4.71 -3.45
C CYS A 20 4.76 4.99 -4.60
N LEU A 21 4.89 4.02 -5.50
CA LEU A 21 5.73 4.11 -6.68
C LEU A 21 5.21 5.18 -7.64
N SER A 22 6.13 5.75 -8.40
CA SER A 22 5.81 6.58 -9.56
C SER A 22 5.18 5.74 -10.67
N SER A 23 4.57 6.41 -11.66
CA SER A 23 3.96 5.72 -12.80
C SER A 23 4.97 4.91 -13.63
N SER A 24 6.21 5.39 -13.78
CA SER A 24 7.27 4.67 -14.50
C SER A 24 7.69 3.41 -13.74
N ALA A 25 7.94 3.53 -12.43
CA ALA A 25 8.35 2.40 -11.60
C ALA A 25 7.21 1.37 -11.45
N THR A 26 5.96 1.82 -11.42
CA THR A 26 4.78 0.94 -11.47
C THR A 26 4.75 0.11 -12.75
N ARG A 27 4.94 0.74 -13.93
CA ARG A 27 5.00 0.01 -15.20
C ARG A 27 6.14 -0.98 -15.24
N GLN A 28 7.31 -0.60 -14.72
CA GLN A 28 8.47 -1.47 -14.65
C GLN A 28 8.21 -2.67 -13.73
N ALA A 29 7.59 -2.48 -12.56
CA ALA A 29 7.24 -3.56 -11.65
C ALA A 29 6.22 -4.54 -12.27
N VAL A 30 5.30 -4.05 -13.10
CA VAL A 30 4.39 -4.93 -13.85
C VAL A 30 5.13 -5.67 -14.97
N ALA A 31 5.97 -4.97 -15.73
CA ALA A 31 6.75 -5.56 -16.82
C ALA A 31 7.77 -6.60 -16.34
N SER A 32 8.35 -6.42 -15.15
CA SER A 32 9.29 -7.34 -14.52
C SER A 32 8.60 -8.53 -13.81
N GLY A 33 7.26 -8.56 -13.77
CA GLY A 33 6.50 -9.60 -13.09
C GLY A 33 6.47 -9.48 -11.56
N GLN A 34 6.97 -8.39 -11.00
CA GLN A 34 6.89 -8.11 -9.56
C GLN A 34 5.45 -7.75 -9.13
N ALA A 35 4.66 -7.18 -10.04
CA ALA A 35 3.25 -6.88 -9.85
C ALA A 35 2.41 -7.44 -11.02
N ARG A 36 1.20 -7.89 -10.71
CA ARG A 36 0.23 -8.31 -11.71
C ARG A 36 -0.38 -7.08 -12.39
N PRO A 37 -0.66 -7.12 -13.71
CA PRO A 37 -1.35 -6.03 -14.38
C PRO A 37 -2.75 -5.83 -13.78
N LEU A 38 -3.16 -4.57 -13.62
CA LEU A 38 -4.43 -4.21 -12.98
C LEU A 38 -5.64 -4.92 -13.59
N GLY A 39 -5.67 -5.06 -14.92
CA GLY A 39 -6.76 -5.76 -15.63
C GLY A 39 -6.87 -7.26 -15.31
N SER A 40 -5.83 -7.87 -14.71
CA SER A 40 -5.87 -9.26 -14.24
C SER A 40 -6.39 -9.40 -12.80
N LEU A 41 -6.57 -8.29 -12.08
CA LEU A 41 -7.08 -8.29 -10.72
C LEU A 41 -8.60 -8.32 -10.75
N ARG A 42 -9.19 -9.20 -9.96
CA ARG A 42 -10.65 -9.28 -9.80
C ARG A 42 -11.06 -8.37 -8.65
N VAL A 43 -11.70 -7.25 -8.96
CA VAL A 43 -12.19 -6.27 -7.98
C VAL A 43 -13.68 -6.06 -8.21
N ASN A 44 -14.47 -6.05 -7.14
CA ASN A 44 -15.91 -5.79 -7.23
C ASN A 44 -16.15 -4.28 -7.25
N GLY A 45 -16.64 -3.78 -8.38
CA GLY A 45 -16.91 -2.35 -8.61
C GLY A 45 -15.95 -1.72 -9.61
N GLN A 46 -16.09 -0.41 -9.81
CA GLN A 46 -15.28 0.36 -10.75
C GLN A 46 -14.03 0.91 -10.07
N ILE A 47 -12.85 0.61 -10.61
CA ILE A 47 -11.59 1.22 -10.14
C ILE A 47 -11.53 2.67 -10.63
N LEU A 48 -11.55 3.62 -9.70
CA LEU A 48 -11.40 5.05 -9.98
C LEU A 48 -9.93 5.48 -9.98
N SER A 49 -9.12 4.83 -9.16
CA SER A 49 -7.69 5.11 -9.05
C SER A 49 -6.95 3.90 -8.54
N ALA A 50 -5.71 3.74 -8.99
CA ALA A 50 -4.83 2.66 -8.58
C ALA A 50 -3.43 3.22 -8.36
N LYS A 51 -2.86 2.93 -7.19
CA LYS A 51 -1.46 3.19 -6.87
C LYS A 51 -0.79 1.89 -6.47
N LEU A 52 0.45 1.70 -6.86
CA LEU A 52 1.27 0.60 -6.38
C LEU A 52 2.20 1.16 -5.32
N CYS A 53 2.24 0.55 -4.13
CA CYS A 53 3.02 1.06 -3.01
C CYS A 53 3.83 -0.04 -2.36
N GLU A 54 5.00 0.33 -1.84
CA GLU A 54 5.86 -0.57 -1.09
C GLU A 54 5.37 -0.65 0.36
N SER A 55 5.13 -1.86 0.85
CA SER A 55 4.67 -2.10 2.21
C SER A 55 5.12 -3.48 2.68
N GLY A 56 5.72 -3.54 3.87
CA GLY A 56 6.10 -4.80 4.51
C GLY A 56 7.07 -5.67 3.68
N GLY A 57 7.96 -5.05 2.90
CA GLY A 57 8.91 -5.77 2.03
C GLY A 57 8.30 -6.30 0.72
N GLY A 58 7.10 -5.87 0.36
CA GLY A 58 6.44 -6.24 -0.90
C GLY A 58 5.66 -5.10 -1.53
N LEU A 59 5.05 -5.40 -2.68
CA LEU A 59 4.24 -4.46 -3.44
C LEU A 59 2.75 -4.67 -3.15
N VAL A 60 2.04 -3.56 -2.94
CA VAL A 60 0.62 -3.53 -2.60
C VAL A 60 -0.09 -2.54 -3.51
N TYR A 61 -1.16 -2.99 -4.17
CA TYR A 61 -2.08 -2.11 -4.86
C TYR A 61 -3.00 -1.43 -3.86
N VAL A 62 -3.06 -0.11 -3.92
CA VAL A 62 -4.02 0.72 -3.23
C VAL A 62 -5.01 1.23 -4.27
N LEU A 63 -6.21 0.67 -4.25
CA LEU A 63 -7.27 0.94 -5.21
C LEU A 63 -8.37 1.76 -4.56
N SER A 64 -8.85 2.80 -5.22
CA SER A 64 -10.12 3.44 -4.90
C SER A 64 -11.19 2.84 -5.80
N VAL A 65 -12.17 2.16 -5.20
CA VAL A 65 -13.20 1.42 -5.92
C VAL A 65 -14.57 1.98 -5.58
N LEU A 66 -15.31 2.36 -6.61
CA LEU A 66 -16.72 2.73 -6.52
C LEU A 66 -17.58 1.47 -6.60
N ASN A 67 -18.40 1.24 -5.57
CA ASN A 67 -19.36 0.15 -5.54
C ASN A 67 -20.66 0.65 -4.87
N ASN A 68 -21.81 0.45 -5.52
CA ASN A 68 -23.12 0.88 -5.02
C ASN A 68 -23.15 2.34 -4.52
N GLY A 69 -22.58 3.27 -5.30
CA GLY A 69 -22.52 4.70 -4.95
C GLY A 69 -21.50 5.08 -3.87
N ASN A 70 -20.77 4.12 -3.30
CA ASN A 70 -19.79 4.34 -2.25
C ASN A 70 -18.37 4.12 -2.77
N VAL A 71 -17.48 5.08 -2.51
CA VAL A 71 -16.05 4.94 -2.81
C VAL A 71 -15.35 4.33 -1.60
N SER A 72 -14.70 3.19 -1.81
CA SER A 72 -13.94 2.48 -0.78
C SER A 72 -12.51 2.27 -1.22
N GLN A 73 -11.58 2.29 -0.27
CA GLN A 73 -10.18 1.98 -0.52
C GLN A 73 -9.93 0.50 -0.27
N VAL A 74 -9.37 -0.20 -1.25
CA VAL A 74 -9.03 -1.62 -1.18
C VAL A 74 -7.52 -1.79 -1.34
N ARG A 75 -6.91 -2.57 -0.44
CA ARG A 75 -5.50 -2.94 -0.52
C ARG A 75 -5.37 -4.38 -0.99
N LEU A 76 -4.61 -4.60 -2.06
CA LEU A 76 -4.36 -5.93 -2.62
C LEU A 76 -2.85 -6.18 -2.68
N ASN A 77 -2.39 -7.38 -2.35
CA ASN A 77 -1.03 -7.80 -2.66
C ASN A 77 -0.83 -7.82 -4.18
N ALA A 78 0.19 -7.12 -4.68
CA ALA A 78 0.37 -6.94 -6.11
C ALA A 78 0.79 -8.22 -6.84
N ARG A 79 1.40 -9.19 -6.16
CA ARG A 79 1.84 -10.46 -6.74
C ARG A 79 0.74 -11.51 -6.76
N THR A 80 -0.04 -11.61 -5.68
CA THR A 80 -1.10 -12.64 -5.56
C THR A 80 -2.47 -12.13 -5.98
N GLY A 81 -2.73 -10.83 -5.87
CA GLY A 81 -4.04 -10.22 -6.07
C GLY A 81 -5.01 -10.41 -4.89
N ARG A 82 -4.52 -10.94 -3.76
CA ARG A 82 -5.33 -11.16 -2.54
C ARG A 82 -5.46 -9.87 -1.73
N ARG A 83 -6.62 -9.65 -1.10
CA ARG A 83 -6.80 -8.57 -0.12
C ARG A 83 -5.85 -8.73 1.06
N GLN A 84 -5.26 -7.62 1.48
CA GLN A 84 -4.51 -7.50 2.74
C GLN A 84 -5.42 -6.92 3.82
#